data_AF-A0ABD3IWG9-F1
#
_entry.id   AF-A0ABD3IWG9-F1
#
_cell.length_a   1.000
_cell.length_b   1.000
_cell.length_c   1.000
_cell.angle_alpha   90.00
_cell.angle_beta   90.00
_cell.angle_gamma   90.00
#
_symmetry.space_group_name_H-M   'P 1'
#
loop_
_entity.id
_entity.type
_entity.pdbx_description
1 polymer ?
#
loop_
_entity_poly.entity_id
_entity_poly.type
_entity_poly.pdbx_seq_one_letter_code
_entity_poly.pdbx_strand_id
1 'polypeptide(L)'
;MQVLDFAMFPEPEYDLPIFCANFFTAAETNIVVLDLNPLYDVVKHKEYKDKYYEGLMSLGLNYAELLPWGGKLTGESLRFFSPIVIWTRFKSSQHMHDVLYSAFMDYLKAWLGLMDLGIRETDASRIIANREAQHRYLTWRAEKDPGYEVLKRLFGETRAKNVVRSFLFDGVNSLGSKTFLDYFPEYQCEEGRVNEKRSMLGKSFATRPWNRKGEFIGNRND
;
A
#
# COMPACT_ATOMS: atom_id res chain seq x y z
N MET A 1 -4.33 19.08 12.27
CA MET A 1 -3.93 17.99 11.35
C MET A 1 -3.55 16.81 12.21
N GLN A 2 -4.06 15.62 11.90
CA GLN A 2 -3.70 14.37 12.55
C GLN A 2 -3.27 13.37 11.47
N VAL A 3 -2.19 12.64 11.72
CA VAL A 3 -1.61 11.69 10.77
C VAL A 3 -1.26 10.40 11.50
N LEU A 4 -1.64 9.27 10.91
CA LEU A 4 -1.16 7.94 11.28
C LEU A 4 -0.47 7.33 10.07
N ASP A 5 0.78 6.92 10.25
CA ASP A 5 1.49 6.02 9.34
C ASP A 5 1.94 4.82 10.18
N PHE A 6 1.31 3.68 9.95
CA PHE A 6 1.56 2.45 10.69
C PHE A 6 1.67 1.29 9.71
N ALA A 7 2.79 0.57 9.78
CA ALA A 7 3.06 -0.56 8.91
C ALA A 7 3.70 -1.72 9.68
N MET A 8 3.49 -2.93 9.19
CA MET A 8 4.16 -4.14 9.67
C MET A 8 4.79 -4.84 8.48
N PHE A 9 6.13 -4.90 8.48
CA PHE A 9 6.92 -5.53 7.44
C PHE A 9 7.37 -6.92 7.91
N PRO A 10 7.04 -8.01 7.20
CA PRO A 10 7.50 -9.34 7.57
C PRO A 10 8.98 -9.52 7.23
N GLU A 11 9.65 -10.44 7.92
CA GLU A 11 10.96 -10.94 7.49
C GLU A 11 10.82 -11.70 6.15
N PRO A 12 11.83 -11.69 5.26
CA PRO A 12 11.73 -12.31 3.93
C PRO A 12 11.43 -13.82 3.92
N GLU A 13 11.64 -14.53 5.02
CA GLU A 13 11.24 -15.92 5.18
C GLU A 13 9.72 -16.10 5.31
N TYR A 14 8.96 -15.04 5.52
CA TYR A 14 7.50 -15.08 5.58
C TYR A 14 6.92 -14.20 4.47
N ASP A 15 6.23 -14.80 3.51
CA ASP A 15 5.63 -14.11 2.37
C ASP A 15 4.31 -13.39 2.74
N LEU A 16 4.15 -12.99 3.99
CA LEU A 16 2.94 -12.31 4.49
C LEU A 16 2.70 -10.99 3.71
N PRO A 17 1.44 -10.58 3.56
CA PRO A 17 1.13 -9.22 3.15
C PRO A 17 1.72 -8.20 4.13
N ILE A 18 2.04 -7.00 3.64
CA ILE A 18 2.47 -5.87 4.45
C ILE A 18 1.22 -5.20 5.04
N PHE A 19 1.09 -5.13 6.36
CA PHE A 19 0.03 -4.34 6.98
C PHE A 19 0.30 -2.86 6.73
N CYS A 20 -0.70 -2.11 6.29
CA CYS A 20 -0.56 -0.70 5.93
C CYS A 20 -1.77 0.12 6.38
N ALA A 21 -1.55 1.10 7.27
CA ALA A 21 -2.53 2.09 7.67
C ALA A 21 -1.96 3.50 7.53
N ASN A 22 -2.43 4.23 6.52
CA ASN A 22 -2.07 5.62 6.25
C ASN A 22 -3.30 6.52 6.33
N PHE A 23 -3.47 7.20 7.47
CA PHE A 23 -4.61 8.08 7.73
C PHE A 23 -4.13 9.52 7.78
N PHE A 24 -4.73 10.36 6.95
CA PHE A 24 -4.52 11.80 6.97
C PHE A 24 -5.84 12.50 7.26
N THR A 25 -5.88 13.28 8.33
CA THR A 25 -7.04 14.05 8.75
C THR A 25 -6.70 15.53 8.83
N ALA A 26 -7.44 16.35 8.08
CA ALA A 26 -7.29 17.80 8.07
C ALA A 26 -8.67 18.48 8.11
N ALA A 27 -8.89 19.34 9.11
CA ALA A 27 -10.14 20.07 9.37
C ALA A 27 -11.39 19.18 9.27
N GLU A 28 -12.01 19.11 8.09
CA GLU A 28 -13.23 18.35 7.83
C GLU A 28 -13.01 17.13 6.93
N THR A 29 -11.81 16.88 6.41
CA THR A 29 -11.56 15.83 5.41
C THR A 29 -10.60 14.77 5.94
N ASN A 30 -10.95 13.52 5.69
CA ASN A 30 -10.12 12.35 5.92
C ASN A 30 -9.73 11.73 4.58
N ILE A 31 -8.47 11.35 4.45
CA ILE A 31 -7.94 10.57 3.33
C ILE A 31 -7.28 9.34 3.94
N VAL A 32 -7.81 8.17 3.62
CA VAL A 32 -7.47 6.92 4.30
C VAL A 32 -7.08 5.88 3.27
N VAL A 33 -5.94 5.24 3.52
CA VAL A 33 -5.58 3.93 2.96
C VAL A 33 -5.42 2.96 4.14
N LEU A 34 -6.23 1.92 4.18
CA LEU A 34 -6.06 0.77 5.09
C LEU A 34 -6.05 -0.50 4.24
N ASP A 35 -5.00 -1.30 4.38
CA ASP A 35 -4.84 -2.49 3.57
C ASP A 35 -3.91 -3.53 4.21
N LEU A 36 -4.01 -4.75 3.71
CA LEU A 36 -2.97 -5.77 3.79
C LEU A 36 -2.32 -5.81 2.42
N ASN A 37 -1.37 -4.91 2.14
CA ASN A 37 -0.75 -4.79 0.82
C ASN A 37 -0.07 -6.10 0.43
N PRO A 38 -0.36 -6.67 -0.74
CA PRO A 38 0.21 -7.94 -1.12
C PRO A 38 1.70 -7.80 -1.42
N LEU A 39 2.50 -8.79 -1.00
CA LEU A 39 3.91 -8.85 -1.37
C LEU A 39 4.09 -8.99 -2.88
N TYR A 40 3.21 -9.76 -3.53
CA TYR A 40 3.19 -10.00 -4.96
C TYR A 40 1.95 -9.40 -5.64
N ASP A 41 2.10 -8.90 -6.87
CA ASP A 41 0.99 -8.32 -7.64
C ASP A 41 -0.14 -9.36 -7.83
N VAL A 42 -1.27 -9.16 -7.13
CA VAL A 42 -2.42 -10.06 -7.09
C VAL A 42 -3.16 -10.19 -8.41
N VAL A 43 -2.93 -9.28 -9.36
CA VAL A 43 -3.48 -9.40 -10.72
C VAL A 43 -2.67 -10.42 -11.53
N LYS A 44 -1.38 -10.55 -11.24
CA LYS A 44 -0.46 -11.48 -11.93
C LYS A 44 -0.27 -12.80 -11.21
N HIS A 45 -0.31 -12.78 -9.87
CA HIS A 45 -0.02 -13.93 -9.02
C HIS A 45 -1.30 -14.42 -8.33
N LYS A 46 -2.14 -15.13 -9.10
CA LYS A 46 -3.43 -15.65 -8.60
C LYS A 46 -3.26 -16.58 -7.39
N GLU A 47 -2.23 -17.42 -7.37
CA GLU A 47 -1.97 -18.33 -6.24
C GLU A 47 -1.71 -17.58 -4.94
N TYR A 48 -0.94 -16.48 -4.99
CA TYR A 48 -0.70 -15.62 -3.84
C TYR A 48 -1.98 -14.89 -3.41
N LYS A 49 -2.77 -14.43 -4.39
CA LYS A 49 -4.06 -13.80 -4.12
C LYS A 49 -5.00 -14.76 -3.37
N ASP A 50 -5.15 -15.97 -3.89
CA ASP A 50 -6.06 -16.98 -3.34
C ASP A 50 -5.61 -17.37 -1.92
N LYS A 51 -4.30 -17.61 -1.74
CA LYS A 51 -3.68 -17.94 -0.43
C LYS A 51 -4.04 -16.94 0.67
N TYR A 52 -4.03 -15.64 0.39
CA TYR A 52 -4.14 -14.61 1.44
C TYR A 52 -5.47 -13.87 1.49
N TYR A 53 -6.21 -13.78 0.39
CA TYR A 53 -7.36 -12.87 0.30
C TYR A 53 -8.70 -13.56 0.09
N GLU A 54 -8.73 -14.83 -0.33
CA GLU A 54 -9.99 -15.55 -0.53
C GLU A 54 -10.84 -15.55 0.74
N GLY A 55 -10.22 -15.88 1.89
CA GLY A 55 -10.87 -15.86 3.20
C GLY A 55 -11.18 -14.47 3.77
N LEU A 56 -10.67 -13.39 3.16
CA LEU A 56 -10.82 -12.01 3.65
C LEU A 56 -11.81 -11.18 2.83
N MET A 57 -12.37 -11.71 1.75
CA MET A 57 -13.27 -10.95 0.88
C MET A 57 -14.49 -10.38 1.63
N SER A 58 -15.08 -11.17 2.54
CA SER A 58 -16.22 -10.71 3.36
C SER A 58 -15.86 -9.51 4.23
N LEU A 59 -14.65 -9.49 4.83
CA LEU A 59 -14.15 -8.35 5.61
C LEU A 59 -14.07 -7.09 4.76
N GLY A 60 -13.43 -7.20 3.59
CA GLY A 60 -13.28 -6.07 2.67
C GLY A 60 -14.62 -5.54 2.15
N LEU A 61 -15.58 -6.42 1.86
CA LEU A 61 -16.91 -6.02 1.38
C LEU A 61 -17.73 -5.30 2.46
N ASN A 62 -17.71 -5.81 3.69
CA ASN A 62 -18.44 -5.18 4.79
C ASN A 62 -17.98 -3.73 5.01
N TYR A 63 -16.68 -3.48 4.97
CA TYR A 63 -16.15 -2.13 5.13
C TYR A 63 -16.26 -1.27 3.86
N ALA A 64 -16.26 -1.86 2.65
CA ALA A 64 -16.50 -1.11 1.42
C ALA A 64 -17.92 -0.50 1.35
N GLU A 65 -18.89 -1.10 2.04
CA GLU A 65 -20.25 -0.56 2.18
C GLU A 65 -20.33 0.62 3.15
N LEU A 66 -19.44 0.67 4.15
CA LEU A 66 -19.41 1.72 5.19
C LEU A 66 -18.44 2.86 4.86
N LEU A 67 -17.33 2.55 4.18
CA LEU A 67 -16.25 3.45 3.82
C LEU A 67 -16.15 3.51 2.28
N PRO A 68 -16.89 4.43 1.63
CA PRO A 68 -17.03 4.43 0.18
C PRO A 68 -15.70 4.74 -0.52
N TRP A 69 -15.58 4.28 -1.75
CA TRP A 69 -14.38 4.48 -2.57
C TRP A 69 -13.99 5.96 -2.70
N GLY A 70 -12.72 6.27 -2.44
CA GLY A 70 -12.19 7.64 -2.39
C GLY A 70 -12.03 8.35 -3.74
N GLY A 71 -12.56 7.77 -4.82
CA GLY A 71 -12.44 8.27 -6.20
C GLY A 71 -11.07 8.00 -6.82
N LYS A 72 -10.72 8.76 -7.86
CA LYS A 72 -9.48 8.54 -8.63
C LYS A 72 -8.22 8.61 -7.76
N LEU A 73 -7.26 7.72 -8.03
CA LEU A 73 -5.96 7.65 -7.37
C LEU A 73 -4.83 7.45 -8.39
N THR A 74 -3.57 7.55 -7.95
CA THR A 74 -2.39 7.22 -8.76
C THR A 74 -2.52 5.80 -9.31
N GLY A 75 -2.58 5.64 -10.64
CA GLY A 75 -2.88 4.34 -11.25
C GLY A 75 -1.86 3.24 -10.90
N GLU A 76 -0.59 3.61 -10.78
CA GLU A 76 0.49 2.70 -10.42
C GLU A 76 0.38 2.17 -8.98
N SER A 77 -0.30 2.89 -8.08
CA SER A 77 -0.49 2.44 -6.68
C SER A 77 -1.30 1.15 -6.60
N LEU A 78 -2.16 0.85 -7.57
CA LEU A 78 -2.93 -0.41 -7.58
C LEU A 78 -2.08 -1.67 -7.67
N ARG A 79 -0.84 -1.57 -8.17
CA ARG A 79 0.11 -2.70 -8.21
C ARG A 79 0.47 -3.20 -6.80
N PHE A 80 0.19 -2.40 -5.77
CA PHE A 80 0.51 -2.66 -4.37
C PHE A 80 -0.72 -2.75 -3.48
N PHE A 81 -1.94 -2.69 -4.04
CA PHE A 81 -3.17 -2.77 -3.27
C PHE A 81 -3.83 -4.14 -3.43
N SER A 82 -4.39 -4.62 -2.33
CA SER A 82 -5.13 -5.87 -2.31
C SER A 82 -6.59 -5.71 -2.77
N PRO A 83 -7.30 -6.81 -3.05
CA PRO A 83 -8.73 -6.78 -3.32
C PRO A 83 -9.61 -6.34 -2.14
N ILE A 84 -9.04 -6.20 -0.94
CA ILE A 84 -9.73 -5.73 0.28
C ILE A 84 -9.30 -4.33 0.70
N VAL A 85 -8.50 -3.60 -0.11
CA VAL A 85 -8.05 -2.26 0.25
C VAL A 85 -9.23 -1.32 0.54
N ILE A 86 -9.11 -0.55 1.62
CA ILE A 86 -9.95 0.60 1.91
C ILE A 86 -9.19 1.84 1.48
N TRP A 87 -9.51 2.32 0.29
CA TRP A 87 -9.16 3.66 -0.16
C TRP A 87 -10.43 4.51 -0.08
N THR A 88 -10.46 5.45 0.85
CA THR A 88 -11.65 6.25 1.12
C THR A 88 -11.32 7.71 1.41
N ARG A 89 -12.28 8.59 1.10
CA ARG A 89 -12.30 9.98 1.52
C ARG A 89 -13.65 10.30 2.11
N PHE A 90 -13.68 10.87 3.31
CA PHE A 90 -14.95 11.18 3.97
C PHE A 90 -14.83 12.42 4.86
N LYS A 91 -15.99 13.02 5.16
CA LYS A 91 -16.08 14.16 6.07
C LYS A 91 -15.96 13.72 7.52
N SER A 92 -15.22 14.47 8.33
CA SER A 92 -15.02 14.19 9.76
C SER A 92 -16.35 14.19 10.50
N SER A 93 -16.63 13.10 11.20
CA SER A 93 -17.73 12.96 12.16
C SER A 93 -17.39 11.82 13.11
N GLN A 94 -17.92 11.85 14.34
CA GLN A 94 -17.65 10.80 15.33
C GLN A 94 -17.97 9.41 14.77
N HIS A 95 -19.14 9.25 14.13
CA HIS A 95 -19.55 8.00 13.52
C HIS A 95 -18.51 7.46 12.51
N MET A 96 -18.00 8.30 11.61
CA MET A 96 -17.02 7.86 10.63
C MET A 96 -15.66 7.52 11.26
N HIS A 97 -15.28 8.18 12.34
CA HIS A 97 -14.08 7.83 13.11
C HIS A 97 -14.24 6.49 13.84
N ASP A 98 -15.43 6.20 14.38
CA ASP A 98 -15.74 4.91 15.03
C ASP A 98 -15.71 3.75 14.00
N VAL A 99 -16.25 3.99 12.80
CA VAL A 99 -16.19 3.03 11.68
C VAL A 99 -14.74 2.81 11.24
N LEU A 100 -13.94 3.87 11.08
CA LEU A 100 -12.52 3.75 10.71
C LEU A 100 -11.73 2.97 11.77
N TYR A 101 -11.97 3.25 13.05
CA TYR A 101 -11.31 2.55 14.14
C TYR A 101 -11.65 1.07 14.15
N SER A 102 -12.94 0.74 13.95
CA SER A 102 -13.40 -0.65 13.83
C SER A 102 -12.72 -1.35 12.65
N ALA A 103 -12.66 -0.70 11.49
CA ALA A 103 -11.95 -1.20 10.32
C ALA A 103 -10.48 -1.47 10.59
N PHE A 104 -9.78 -0.52 11.22
CA PHE A 104 -8.38 -0.68 11.61
C PHE A 104 -8.18 -1.91 12.50
N MET A 105 -9.01 -2.06 13.54
CA MET A 105 -8.90 -3.18 14.49
C MET A 105 -9.17 -4.52 13.83
N ASP A 106 -10.17 -4.62 12.95
CA ASP A 106 -10.50 -5.88 12.29
C ASP A 106 -9.47 -6.26 11.22
N TYR A 107 -8.93 -5.29 10.48
CA TYR A 107 -7.82 -5.54 9.54
C TYR A 107 -6.56 -5.97 10.28
N LEU A 108 -6.26 -5.34 11.43
CA LEU A 108 -5.12 -5.71 12.26
C LEU A 108 -5.27 -7.13 12.80
N LYS A 109 -6.45 -7.50 13.32
CA LYS A 109 -6.74 -8.87 13.76
C LYS A 109 -6.63 -9.87 12.60
N ALA A 110 -7.13 -9.53 11.42
CA ALA A 110 -7.02 -10.39 10.25
C ALA A 110 -5.54 -10.62 9.87
N TRP A 111 -4.72 -9.57 9.88
CA TRP A 111 -3.28 -9.69 9.63
C TRP A 111 -2.57 -10.53 10.68
N LEU A 112 -2.88 -10.34 11.98
CA LEU A 112 -2.33 -11.16 13.05
C LEU A 112 -2.72 -12.64 12.89
N GLY A 113 -3.95 -12.93 12.46
CA GLY A 113 -4.37 -14.30 12.13
C GLY A 113 -3.58 -14.90 10.95
N LEU A 114 -3.24 -14.10 9.93
CA LEU A 114 -2.34 -14.56 8.86
C LEU A 114 -0.93 -14.82 9.37
N MET A 115 -0.44 -13.97 10.29
CA MET A 115 0.88 -14.13 10.91
C MET A 115 0.96 -15.43 11.72
N ASP A 116 -0.07 -15.76 12.51
CA ASP A 116 -0.14 -17.00 13.28
C ASP A 116 -0.10 -18.26 12.40
N LEU A 117 -0.63 -18.16 11.18
CA LEU A 117 -0.63 -19.22 10.16
C LEU A 117 0.61 -19.16 9.24
N GLY A 118 1.47 -18.16 9.42
CA GLY A 118 2.64 -17.93 8.57
C GLY A 118 3.64 -19.07 8.66
N ILE A 119 3.84 -19.78 7.55
CA ILE A 119 4.84 -20.83 7.45
C ILE A 119 6.15 -20.20 6.98
N ARG A 120 7.22 -20.44 7.74
CA ARG A 120 8.57 -20.00 7.38
C ARG A 120 9.03 -20.72 6.12
N GLU A 121 9.40 -19.97 5.10
CA GLU A 121 10.03 -20.47 3.88
C GLU A 121 11.48 -20.89 4.17
N THR A 122 11.90 -21.97 3.52
CA THR A 122 13.23 -22.57 3.66
C THR A 122 13.98 -22.62 2.32
N ASP A 123 13.26 -22.51 1.20
CA ASP A 123 13.85 -22.40 -0.11
C ASP A 123 14.52 -21.03 -0.30
N ALA A 124 15.84 -21.04 -0.49
CA ALA A 124 16.63 -19.82 -0.62
C ALA A 124 16.20 -18.95 -1.80
N SER A 125 15.75 -19.55 -2.92
CA SER A 125 15.34 -18.79 -4.09
C SER A 125 14.04 -18.03 -3.84
N ARG A 126 13.10 -18.62 -3.10
CA ARG A 126 11.86 -17.97 -2.68
C ARG A 126 12.10 -16.88 -1.65
N ILE A 127 12.98 -17.10 -0.67
CA ILE A 127 13.37 -16.06 0.30
C ILE A 127 13.97 -14.84 -0.42
N ILE A 128 14.83 -15.08 -1.43
CA ILE A 128 15.39 -14.01 -2.27
C ILE A 128 14.28 -13.27 -3.02
N ALA A 129 13.31 -14.01 -3.60
CA ALA A 129 12.18 -13.41 -4.31
C ALA A 129 11.27 -12.58 -3.37
N ASN A 130 11.00 -13.06 -2.15
CA ASN A 130 10.24 -12.34 -1.14
C ASN A 130 10.96 -11.03 -0.76
N ARG A 131 12.27 -11.11 -0.51
CA ARG A 131 13.12 -9.94 -0.20
C ARG A 131 13.08 -8.92 -1.33
N GLU A 132 13.21 -9.36 -2.59
CA GLU A 132 13.16 -8.47 -3.74
C GLU A 132 11.79 -7.80 -3.88
N ALA A 133 10.70 -8.55 -3.68
CA ALA A 133 9.35 -8.02 -3.74
C ALA A 133 9.10 -6.95 -2.66
N GLN A 134 9.55 -7.20 -1.43
CA GLN A 134 9.48 -6.23 -0.33
C GLN A 134 10.34 -4.99 -0.64
N HIS A 135 11.59 -5.19 -1.09
CA HIS A 135 12.48 -4.10 -1.47
C HIS A 135 11.89 -3.22 -2.58
N ARG A 136 11.23 -3.82 -3.58
CA ARG A 136 10.50 -3.10 -4.63
C ARG A 136 9.35 -2.25 -4.07
N TYR A 137 8.59 -2.78 -3.10
CA TYR A 137 7.52 -2.04 -2.42
C TYR A 137 8.09 -0.83 -1.64
N LEU A 138 9.12 -1.05 -0.83
CA LEU A 138 9.77 0.01 -0.04
C LEU A 138 10.36 1.09 -0.97
N THR A 139 11.00 0.68 -2.06
CA THR A 139 11.56 1.60 -3.06
C THR A 139 10.49 2.48 -3.69
N TRP A 140 9.33 1.90 -4.03
CA TRP A 140 8.19 2.64 -4.54
C TRP A 140 7.68 3.68 -3.54
N ARG A 141 7.41 3.26 -2.30
CA ARG A 141 6.89 4.12 -1.24
C ARG A 141 7.88 5.25 -0.91
N ALA A 142 9.15 4.92 -0.71
CA ALA A 142 10.18 5.91 -0.37
C ALA A 142 10.33 7.03 -1.41
N GLU A 143 10.00 6.76 -2.68
CA GLU A 143 10.10 7.73 -3.78
C GLU A 143 8.78 8.47 -4.06
N LYS A 144 7.64 7.78 -3.97
CA LYS A 144 6.35 8.27 -4.49
C LYS A 144 5.24 8.43 -3.44
N ASP A 145 5.51 8.19 -2.17
CA ASP A 145 4.52 8.35 -1.08
C ASP A 145 3.95 9.78 -1.04
N PRO A 146 2.61 9.94 -1.02
CA PRO A 146 1.99 11.25 -1.04
C PRO A 146 2.23 12.10 0.22
N GLY A 147 2.57 11.46 1.35
CA GLY A 147 2.86 12.10 2.62
C GLY A 147 4.22 12.80 2.68
N TYR A 148 5.14 12.52 1.73
CA TYR A 148 6.46 13.14 1.71
C TYR A 148 6.42 14.67 1.70
N GLU A 149 5.50 15.27 0.95
CA GLU A 149 5.34 16.73 0.90
C GLU A 149 4.92 17.34 2.24
N VAL A 150 4.15 16.61 3.05
CA VAL A 150 3.78 17.04 4.39
C VAL A 150 5.03 17.00 5.29
N LEU A 151 5.80 15.92 5.24
CA LEU A 151 7.05 15.78 6.00
C LEU A 151 8.07 16.85 5.61
N LYS A 152 8.23 17.12 4.30
CA LYS A 152 9.13 18.15 3.77
C LYS A 152 8.76 19.54 4.29
N ARG A 153 7.47 19.88 4.36
CA ARG A 153 6.98 21.14 4.94
C ARG A 153 7.20 21.24 6.44
N LEU A 154 7.07 20.14 7.18
CA LEU A 154 7.22 20.12 8.64
C LEU A 154 8.68 20.14 9.10
N PHE A 155 9.56 19.38 8.42
CA PHE A 155 10.91 19.09 8.91
C PHE A 155 12.03 19.60 7.99
N GLY A 156 11.69 20.10 6.81
CA GLY A 156 12.65 20.41 5.76
C GLY A 156 13.10 19.16 4.99
N GLU A 157 13.64 19.37 3.79
CA GLU A 157 13.95 18.32 2.82
C GLU A 157 14.90 17.24 3.35
N THR A 158 16.04 17.63 3.91
CA THR A 158 17.06 16.67 4.39
C THR A 158 16.52 15.77 5.49
N ARG A 159 15.78 16.33 6.47
CA ARG A 159 15.21 15.55 7.57
C ARG A 159 14.05 14.70 7.11
N ALA A 160 13.18 15.22 6.25
CA ALA A 160 12.09 14.43 5.66
C ALA A 160 12.63 13.22 4.89
N LYS A 161 13.65 13.41 4.05
CA LYS A 161 14.29 12.31 3.32
C LYS A 161 14.90 11.26 4.27
N ASN A 162 15.51 11.69 5.37
CA ASN A 162 16.03 10.77 6.38
C ASN A 162 14.90 9.97 7.07
N VAL A 163 13.84 10.63 7.54
CA VAL A 163 12.68 9.95 8.14
C VAL A 163 12.05 8.93 7.18
N VAL A 164 11.88 9.29 5.91
CA VAL A 164 11.31 8.39 4.91
C VAL A 164 12.19 7.15 4.69
N ARG A 165 13.50 7.33 4.50
CA ARG A 165 14.39 6.25 4.07
C ARG A 165 15.01 5.43 5.19
N SER A 166 15.14 6.01 6.38
CA SER A 166 15.81 5.39 7.54
C SER A 166 14.82 4.96 8.63
N PHE A 167 13.53 5.26 8.49
CA PHE A 167 12.52 4.92 9.48
C PHE A 167 11.24 4.38 8.83
N LEU A 168 10.51 5.20 8.06
CA LEU A 168 9.20 4.77 7.50
C LEU A 168 9.35 3.60 6.53
N PHE A 169 10.39 3.63 5.69
CA PHE A 169 10.70 2.58 4.73
C PHE A 169 12.13 2.09 4.91
N ASP A 170 12.53 1.90 6.18
CA ASP A 170 13.77 1.20 6.49
C ASP A 170 13.78 -0.18 5.78
N GLY A 171 14.95 -0.58 5.28
CA GLY A 171 15.08 -1.69 4.34
C GLY A 171 15.32 -1.27 2.88
N VAL A 172 14.92 -0.06 2.47
CA VAL A 172 15.13 0.44 1.09
C VAL A 172 16.61 0.55 0.69
N ASN A 173 17.53 0.62 1.65
CA ASN A 173 18.97 0.66 1.38
C ASN A 173 19.70 -0.65 1.73
N SER A 174 19.03 -1.60 2.39
CA SER A 174 19.67 -2.80 2.96
C SER A 174 19.12 -4.12 2.41
N LEU A 175 17.86 -4.16 1.95
CA LEU A 175 17.25 -5.39 1.40
C LEU A 175 17.64 -5.66 -0.06
N GLY A 176 18.13 -4.65 -0.78
CA GLY A 176 18.55 -4.80 -2.17
C GLY A 176 19.37 -3.61 -2.68
N SER A 177 19.89 -3.75 -3.91
CA SER A 177 20.72 -2.74 -4.57
C SER A 177 20.07 -2.09 -5.79
N LYS A 178 18.92 -2.63 -6.26
CA LYS A 178 18.16 -2.08 -7.38
C LYS A 178 17.61 -0.70 -7.03
N THR A 179 17.79 0.25 -7.93
CA THR A 179 17.28 1.61 -7.82
C THR A 179 15.79 1.69 -8.16
N PHE A 180 15.17 2.85 -7.94
CA PHE A 180 13.80 3.10 -8.36
C PHE A 180 13.60 2.90 -9.87
N LEU A 181 14.56 3.34 -10.70
CA LEU A 181 14.46 3.18 -12.16
C LEU A 181 14.69 1.74 -12.64
N ASP A 182 15.42 0.93 -11.87
CA ASP A 182 15.55 -0.51 -12.17
C ASP A 182 14.20 -1.25 -12.03
N TYR A 183 13.36 -0.82 -11.07
CA TYR A 183 12.03 -1.41 -10.86
C TYR A 183 10.91 -0.75 -11.66
N PHE A 184 11.04 0.55 -11.94
CA PHE A 184 10.01 1.39 -12.56
C PHE A 184 10.63 2.24 -13.70
N PRO A 185 11.14 1.58 -14.76
CA PRO A 185 11.82 2.28 -15.85
C PRO A 185 10.91 3.27 -16.60
N GLU A 186 9.58 3.11 -16.50
CA GLU A 186 8.63 4.06 -17.08
C GLU A 186 8.72 5.48 -16.48
N TYR A 187 9.41 5.66 -15.35
CA TYR A 187 9.68 6.96 -14.73
C TYR A 187 11.01 7.59 -15.16
N GLN A 188 11.78 6.99 -16.07
CA GLN A 188 13.02 7.60 -16.53
C GLN A 188 12.70 8.80 -17.44
N CYS A 189 13.24 9.98 -17.11
CA CYS A 189 13.19 11.14 -18.02
C CYS A 189 14.34 11.08 -19.05
N GLU A 190 14.30 11.96 -20.06
CA GLU A 190 15.31 12.02 -21.13
C GLU A 190 16.74 12.22 -20.61
N GLU A 191 16.91 12.87 -19.44
CA GLU A 191 18.20 13.09 -18.78
C GLU A 191 18.64 11.90 -17.89
N GLY A 192 17.89 10.79 -17.88
CA GLY A 192 18.20 9.61 -17.07
C GLY A 192 17.86 9.74 -15.58
N ARG A 193 17.18 10.83 -15.16
CA ARG A 193 16.73 11.05 -13.78
C ARG A 193 15.32 10.48 -13.56
N VAL A 194 14.91 10.35 -12.29
CA VAL A 194 13.53 10.00 -11.93
C VAL A 194 12.60 11.16 -12.27
N ASN A 195 11.53 10.89 -13.00
CA ASN A 195 10.51 11.87 -13.34
C ASN A 195 9.80 12.38 -12.07
N GLU A 196 9.65 13.70 -11.94
CA GLU A 196 9.01 14.35 -10.79
C GLU A 196 7.51 14.05 -10.69
N LYS A 197 6.87 13.65 -11.78
CA LYS A 197 5.47 13.22 -11.76
C LYS A 197 5.28 12.09 -10.75
N ARG A 198 4.21 12.17 -9.97
CA ARG A 198 3.80 11.08 -9.07
C ARG A 198 3.32 9.86 -9.86
N SER A 199 2.66 10.10 -10.98
CA SER A 199 2.03 9.09 -11.82
C SER A 199 2.36 9.37 -13.28
N MET A 200 2.86 8.36 -13.98
CA MET A 200 3.06 8.41 -15.43
C MET A 200 1.76 8.09 -16.17
N LEU A 201 0.91 7.24 -15.58
CA LEU A 201 -0.44 6.92 -16.07
C LEU A 201 -1.46 8.01 -15.77
N GLY A 202 -1.21 8.83 -14.75
CA GLY A 202 -2.18 9.77 -14.20
C GLY A 202 -3.14 9.16 -13.19
N LYS A 203 -4.09 9.97 -12.72
CA LYS A 203 -5.12 9.50 -11.80
C LYS A 203 -6.19 8.70 -12.54
N SER A 204 -6.42 7.48 -12.10
CA SER A 204 -7.36 6.53 -12.71
C SER A 204 -8.28 5.91 -11.63
N PHE A 205 -9.24 5.09 -12.06
CA PHE A 205 -10.12 4.27 -11.22
C PHE A 205 -11.07 5.11 -10.35
N ALA A 206 -11.98 5.81 -11.01
CA ALA A 206 -13.03 6.60 -10.35
C ALA A 206 -13.94 5.74 -9.47
N THR A 207 -14.09 4.45 -9.79
CA THR A 207 -14.81 3.43 -9.02
C THR A 207 -13.85 2.36 -8.52
N ARG A 208 -14.31 1.56 -7.55
CA ARG A 208 -13.53 0.44 -7.00
C ARG A 208 -13.19 -0.57 -8.12
N PRO A 209 -11.90 -0.87 -8.37
CA PRO A 209 -11.49 -1.69 -9.50
C PRO A 209 -11.51 -3.21 -9.23
N TRP A 210 -12.13 -3.64 -8.12
CA TRP A 210 -12.36 -5.05 -7.80
C TRP A 210 -13.84 -5.33 -7.64
N ASN A 211 -14.30 -6.45 -8.20
CA ASN A 211 -15.68 -6.90 -8.01
C ASN A 211 -15.89 -7.58 -6.65
N ARG A 212 -17.11 -8.09 -6.38
CA ARG A 212 -17.44 -8.77 -5.11
C ARG A 212 -16.65 -10.06 -4.85
N LYS A 213 -16.03 -10.65 -5.87
CA LYS A 213 -15.14 -11.82 -5.75
C LYS A 213 -13.65 -11.42 -5.63
N GLY A 214 -13.36 -10.12 -5.54
CA GLY A 214 -11.99 -9.61 -5.54
C GLY A 214 -11.28 -9.76 -6.88
N GLU A 215 -12.00 -10.03 -7.96
CA GLU A 215 -11.44 -10.07 -9.31
C GLU A 215 -11.26 -8.63 -9.81
N PHE A 216 -10.10 -8.38 -10.42
CA PHE A 216 -9.80 -7.07 -10.97
C PHE A 216 -10.65 -6.81 -12.22
N ILE A 217 -11.42 -5.73 -12.20
CA ILE A 217 -12.31 -5.29 -13.29
C ILE A 217 -12.00 -3.87 -13.75
N GLY A 218 -10.92 -3.27 -13.25
CA GLY A 218 -10.55 -1.89 -13.57
C GLY A 218 -10.20 -1.72 -15.05
N ASN A 219 -10.89 -0.79 -15.72
CA ASN A 219 -10.52 -0.37 -17.07
C ASN A 219 -9.45 0.73 -16.98
N ARG A 220 -8.37 0.62 -17.77
CA ARG A 220 -7.27 1.60 -17.75
C ARG A 220 -7.67 3.00 -18.24
N ASN A 221 -8.88 3.16 -18.80
CA ASN A 221 -9.37 4.40 -19.41
C ASN A 221 -10.32 5.21 -18.51
N ASP A 222 -10.60 4.78 -17.27
CA ASP A 222 -11.53 5.44 -16.33
C ASP A 222 -10.84 6.37 -15.31
#